data_AF-A0A1I5ATY5-F1
#
_entry.id   AF-A0A1I5ATY5-F1
#
_cell.length_a   1.000
_cell.length_b   1.000
_cell.length_c   1.000
_cell.angle_alpha   90.00
_cell.angle_beta   90.00
_cell.angle_gamma   90.00
#
_symmetry.space_group_name_H-M   'P 1'
#
loop_
_entity.id
_entity.type
_entity.pdbx_description
1 polymer ?
#
loop_
_entity_poly.entity_id
_entity_poly.type
_entity_poly.pdbx_seq_one_letter_code
_entity_poly.pdbx_strand_id
1 'polypeptide(L)'
;MLYFASAYLFDGDRGSVEQDYRLKSLARAILSGRGLYGGEKDEDISSEQASNVIRHWVFENILRNSPEKYIESKIKEDKSKSYTIEDIRGMLPMDKLPDIKGFRPVRLTAAERTELSKIWKKRMMEQMSFLAFSNAQVKKMPLNGYAFANLYAGARFLKETVGDNFTFDEAMLTGEEMWASAATEGISESEMRFYLAPALYSSATEKGNINQDANDLYI
;
A
#
# COMPACT_ATOMS: atom_id res chain seq x y z
N MET A 1 -16.18 15.75 5.93
CA MET A 1 -15.08 14.81 5.59
C MET A 1 -15.58 13.54 4.89
N LEU A 2 -16.51 12.77 5.47
CA LEU A 2 -16.98 11.50 4.88
C LEU A 2 -17.54 11.62 3.44
N TYR A 3 -18.29 12.68 3.13
CA TYR A 3 -18.80 12.94 1.77
C TYR A 3 -17.69 13.11 0.72
N PHE A 4 -16.57 13.75 1.08
CA PHE A 4 -15.45 13.97 0.17
C PHE A 4 -14.59 12.70 0.01
N ALA A 5 -14.45 11.92 1.08
CA ALA A 5 -13.85 10.58 1.00
C ALA A 5 -14.69 9.65 0.11
N SER A 6 -16.03 9.75 0.17
CA SER A 6 -16.89 9.05 -0.77
C SER A 6 -16.72 9.58 -2.20
N ALA A 7 -16.63 10.89 -2.44
CA ALA A 7 -16.38 11.40 -3.79
C ALA A 7 -15.04 10.91 -4.37
N TYR A 8 -13.97 10.85 -3.56
CA TYR A 8 -12.68 10.30 -3.98
C TYR A 8 -12.73 8.79 -4.32
N LEU A 9 -13.51 8.04 -3.55
CA LEU A 9 -13.68 6.60 -3.74
C LEU A 9 -14.59 6.32 -4.94
N PHE A 10 -15.75 6.96 -5.02
CA PHE A 10 -16.86 6.54 -5.87
C PHE A 10 -17.03 7.29 -7.18
N ASP A 11 -16.32 8.40 -7.41
CA ASP A 11 -16.54 9.20 -8.61
C ASP A 11 -15.54 8.88 -9.72
N GLY A 12 -16.08 8.50 -10.87
CA GLY A 12 -15.36 7.96 -12.03
C GLY A 12 -14.92 9.00 -13.05
N ASP A 13 -15.40 10.24 -12.94
CA ASP A 13 -15.07 11.32 -13.87
C ASP A 13 -14.11 12.29 -13.19
N ARG A 14 -12.81 12.06 -13.34
CA ARG A 14 -11.75 12.97 -12.88
C ARG A 14 -11.58 14.05 -13.94
N GLY A 15 -12.17 15.22 -13.78
CA GLY A 15 -12.01 16.26 -14.81
C GLY A 15 -12.64 17.62 -14.59
N SER A 16 -13.56 17.77 -13.63
CA SER A 16 -14.13 19.10 -13.35
C SER A 16 -13.24 19.90 -12.40
N VAL A 17 -13.08 21.19 -12.68
CA VAL A 17 -12.35 22.15 -11.82
C VAL A 17 -12.91 22.16 -10.40
N GLU A 18 -14.22 21.99 -10.26
CA GLU A 18 -14.89 21.93 -8.96
C GLU A 18 -14.50 20.69 -8.15
N GLN A 19 -14.39 19.53 -8.79
CA GLN A 19 -13.97 18.30 -8.13
C GLN A 19 -12.50 18.35 -7.71
N ASP A 20 -11.62 18.92 -8.55
CA ASP A 20 -10.21 19.13 -8.20
C ASP A 20 -10.08 20.03 -6.96
N TYR A 21 -10.82 21.14 -6.93
CA TYR A 21 -10.87 22.04 -5.78
C TYR A 21 -11.35 21.32 -4.50
N ARG A 22 -12.39 20.48 -4.61
CA ARG A 22 -12.91 19.69 -3.48
C ARG A 22 -11.91 18.66 -2.97
N LEU A 23 -11.20 17.97 -3.87
CA LEU A 23 -10.15 17.01 -3.50
C LEU A 23 -8.99 17.70 -2.78
N LYS A 24 -8.46 18.80 -3.34
CA LYS A 24 -7.39 19.58 -2.70
C LYS A 24 -7.83 20.14 -1.35
N SER A 25 -9.07 20.61 -1.22
CA SER A 25 -9.62 21.10 0.05
C SER A 25 -9.68 20.02 1.13
N LEU A 26 -10.10 18.80 0.78
CA LEU A 26 -10.10 17.68 1.72
C LEU A 26 -8.67 17.29 2.11
N ALA A 27 -7.76 17.17 1.14
CA ALA A 27 -6.38 16.82 1.40
C ALA A 27 -5.70 17.84 2.33
N ARG A 28 -5.90 19.14 2.08
CA ARG A 28 -5.41 20.22 2.96
C ARG A 28 -5.97 20.08 4.38
N ALA A 29 -7.26 19.81 4.54
CA ALA A 29 -7.85 19.60 5.87
C ALA A 29 -7.23 18.39 6.60
N ILE A 30 -6.92 17.30 5.88
CA ILE A 30 -6.24 16.12 6.44
C ILE A 30 -4.81 16.47 6.87
N LEU A 31 -4.05 17.17 6.01
CA LEU A 31 -2.67 17.57 6.27
C LEU A 31 -2.58 18.56 7.45
N SER A 32 -3.44 19.58 7.45
CA SER A 32 -3.55 20.56 8.54
C SER A 32 -3.86 19.88 9.87
N GLY A 33 -4.82 18.94 9.90
CA GLY A 33 -5.15 18.18 11.11
C GLY A 33 -4.01 17.31 11.63
N ARG A 34 -2.96 17.06 10.83
CA ARG A 34 -1.75 16.32 11.20
C ARG A 34 -0.52 17.21 11.39
N GLY A 35 -0.63 18.52 11.17
CA GLY A 35 0.51 19.43 11.18
C GLY A 35 1.55 19.12 10.10
N LEU A 36 1.12 18.68 8.91
CA LEU A 36 1.99 18.35 7.78
C LEU A 36 1.93 19.42 6.68
N TYR A 37 3.02 19.55 5.91
CA TYR A 37 3.12 20.42 4.74
C TYR A 37 1.99 20.15 3.73
N GLY A 38 1.47 21.22 3.13
CA GLY A 38 0.29 21.25 2.28
C GLY A 38 -1.03 21.41 3.07
N GLY A 39 -0.93 21.65 4.38
CA GLY A 39 -2.05 21.84 5.30
C GLY A 39 -2.43 23.31 5.49
N GLU A 40 -1.49 24.23 5.32
CA GLU A 40 -1.73 25.66 5.46
C GLU A 40 -2.37 26.27 4.20
N LYS A 41 -2.94 27.47 4.33
CA LYS A 41 -3.70 28.12 3.25
C LYS A 41 -2.83 28.58 2.07
N ASP A 42 -1.57 28.86 2.33
CA ASP A 42 -0.55 29.37 1.42
C ASP A 42 0.31 28.27 0.80
N GLU A 43 0.20 27.03 1.28
CA GLU A 43 0.90 25.88 0.72
C GLU A 43 0.10 25.30 -0.45
N ASP A 44 0.73 25.17 -1.62
CA ASP A 44 0.12 24.54 -2.79
C ASP A 44 0.35 23.04 -2.80
N ILE A 45 -0.68 22.30 -3.23
CA ILE A 45 -0.61 20.85 -3.43
C ILE A 45 -1.18 20.49 -4.79
N SER A 46 -0.48 19.62 -5.52
CA SER A 46 -0.96 19.10 -6.80
C SER A 46 -2.17 18.20 -6.60
N SER A 47 -2.95 17.99 -7.67
CA SER A 47 -4.10 17.08 -7.67
C SER A 47 -3.70 15.63 -7.34
N GLU A 48 -2.48 15.25 -7.74
CA GLU A 48 -1.89 13.96 -7.44
C GLU A 48 -1.51 13.85 -5.96
N GLN A 49 -0.85 14.87 -5.39
CA GLN A 49 -0.56 14.93 -3.96
C GLN A 49 -1.85 14.86 -3.14
N ALA A 50 -2.88 15.63 -3.53
CA ALA A 50 -4.19 15.59 -2.88
C ALA A 50 -4.82 14.19 -2.93
N SER A 51 -4.78 13.54 -4.09
CA SER A 51 -5.28 12.17 -4.26
C SER A 51 -4.52 11.16 -3.38
N ASN A 52 -3.19 11.27 -3.31
CA ASN A 52 -2.35 10.40 -2.50
C ASN A 52 -2.63 10.57 -1.00
N VAL A 53 -2.78 11.81 -0.53
CA VAL A 53 -3.15 12.13 0.86
C VAL A 53 -4.49 11.51 1.23
N ILE A 54 -5.52 11.70 0.39
CA ILE A 54 -6.84 11.14 0.66
C ILE A 54 -6.79 9.60 0.63
N ARG A 55 -6.04 9.01 -0.30
CA ARG A 55 -5.87 7.54 -0.37
C ARG A 55 -5.27 6.98 0.91
N HIS A 56 -4.15 7.55 1.38
CA HIS A 56 -3.51 7.11 2.62
C HIS A 56 -4.43 7.29 3.81
N TRP A 57 -5.12 8.43 3.91
CA TRP A 57 -6.10 8.67 4.97
C TRP A 57 -7.22 7.63 4.96
N VAL A 58 -7.77 7.29 3.79
CA VAL A 58 -8.79 6.25 3.66
C VAL A 58 -8.26 4.89 4.14
N PHE A 59 -7.06 4.48 3.70
CA PHE A 59 -6.47 3.22 4.15
C PHE A 59 -6.24 3.19 5.65
N GLU A 60 -5.71 4.26 6.24
CA GLU A 60 -5.50 4.32 7.67
C GLU A 60 -6.82 4.29 8.46
N ASN A 61 -7.90 4.88 7.95
CA ASN A 61 -9.19 4.81 8.61
C ASN A 61 -9.85 3.43 8.45
N ILE A 62 -9.59 2.74 7.33
CA ILE A 62 -10.19 1.42 7.05
C ILE A 62 -9.38 0.28 7.70
N LEU A 63 -8.07 0.26 7.49
CA LEU A 63 -7.18 -0.79 7.98
C LEU A 63 -6.65 -0.50 9.39
N ARG A 64 -6.90 0.71 9.92
CA ARG A 64 -6.28 1.24 11.16
C ARG A 64 -4.74 1.30 11.08
N ASN A 65 -4.19 1.23 9.86
CA ASN A 65 -2.77 1.24 9.55
C ASN A 65 -2.53 1.51 8.06
N SER A 66 -1.28 1.66 7.62
CA SER A 66 -0.97 1.59 6.18
C SER A 66 -1.23 0.17 5.65
N PRO A 67 -1.50 0.00 4.34
CA PRO A 67 -1.65 -1.32 3.73
C PRO A 67 -0.47 -2.27 4.00
N GLU A 68 0.76 -1.74 3.91
CA GLU A 68 1.98 -2.50 4.14
C GLU A 68 2.04 -2.99 5.58
N LYS A 69 1.77 -2.11 6.55
CA LYS A 69 1.75 -2.45 7.98
C LYS A 69 0.59 -3.34 8.39
N TYR A 70 -0.57 -3.21 7.74
CA TYR A 70 -1.69 -4.13 7.94
C TYR A 70 -1.29 -5.56 7.57
N ILE A 71 -0.70 -5.75 6.38
CA ILE A 71 -0.21 -7.07 5.95
C ILE A 71 0.89 -7.58 6.88
N GLU A 72 1.84 -6.72 7.29
CA GLU A 72 2.87 -7.08 8.27
C GLU A 72 2.24 -7.62 9.57
N SER A 73 1.21 -6.94 10.09
CA SER A 73 0.52 -7.39 11.30
C SER A 73 -0.14 -8.76 11.11
N LYS A 74 -0.72 -9.02 9.93
CA LYS A 74 -1.32 -10.32 9.57
C LYS A 74 -0.29 -11.43 9.43
N ILE A 75 0.91 -11.13 8.95
CA ILE A 75 2.03 -12.08 8.92
C ILE A 75 2.48 -12.41 10.35
N LYS A 76 2.53 -11.42 11.24
CA LYS A 76 2.95 -11.61 12.64
C LYS A 76 1.94 -12.41 13.47
N GLU A 77 0.67 -12.46 13.08
CA GLU A 77 -0.37 -13.26 13.74
C GLU A 77 -0.10 -14.77 13.64
N ASP A 78 0.47 -15.26 12.54
CA ASP A 78 0.81 -16.69 12.37
C ASP A 78 2.15 -16.88 11.63
N LYS A 79 3.24 -16.91 12.40
CA LYS A 79 4.59 -17.13 11.87
C LYS A 79 4.88 -18.58 11.43
N SER A 80 3.94 -19.51 11.60
CA SER A 80 4.15 -20.91 11.19
C SER A 80 3.99 -21.10 9.68
N LYS A 81 3.33 -20.16 9.02
CA LYS A 81 3.03 -20.19 7.60
C LYS A 81 4.05 -19.41 6.78
N SER A 82 4.43 -19.97 5.62
CA SER A 82 5.10 -19.21 4.57
C SER A 82 4.05 -18.42 3.77
N TYR A 83 4.04 -17.10 3.92
CA TYR A 83 3.09 -16.25 3.22
C TYR A 83 3.51 -15.99 1.77
N THR A 84 2.51 -15.88 0.90
CA THR A 84 2.65 -15.64 -0.54
C THR A 84 1.81 -14.45 -1.00
N ILE A 85 1.98 -14.03 -2.25
CA ILE A 85 1.13 -12.99 -2.87
C ILE A 85 -0.35 -13.39 -2.89
N GLU A 86 -0.68 -14.68 -3.04
CA GLU A 86 -2.08 -15.12 -2.97
C GLU A 86 -2.67 -14.92 -1.56
N ASP A 87 -1.86 -15.02 -0.51
CA ASP A 87 -2.32 -14.74 0.85
C ASP A 87 -2.66 -13.26 1.03
N ILE A 88 -1.85 -12.35 0.47
CA ILE A 88 -2.17 -10.91 0.43
C ILE A 88 -3.52 -10.69 -0.25
N ARG A 89 -3.77 -11.36 -1.37
CA ARG A 89 -5.06 -11.28 -2.09
C ARG A 89 -6.24 -11.82 -1.30
N GLY A 90 -6.00 -12.73 -0.36
CA GLY A 90 -7.00 -13.21 0.59
C GLY A 90 -7.25 -12.27 1.77
N MET A 91 -6.30 -11.40 2.13
CA MET A 91 -6.40 -10.49 3.29
C MET A 91 -7.09 -9.16 2.97
N LEU A 92 -6.88 -8.64 1.77
CA LEU A 92 -7.29 -7.30 1.37
C LEU A 92 -8.73 -7.13 0.84
N PRO A 93 -9.52 -8.16 0.48
CA PRO A 93 -10.90 -7.96 0.05
C PRO A 93 -11.75 -7.24 1.11
N MET A 94 -12.69 -6.39 0.67
CA MET A 94 -13.53 -5.57 1.55
C MET A 94 -14.30 -6.37 2.62
N ASP A 95 -14.70 -7.60 2.30
CA ASP A 95 -15.40 -8.53 3.20
C ASP A 95 -14.48 -9.22 4.23
N LYS A 96 -13.17 -9.02 4.14
CA LYS A 96 -12.15 -9.56 5.04
C LYS A 96 -11.53 -8.49 5.95
N LEU A 97 -11.88 -7.22 5.73
CA LEU A 97 -11.38 -6.09 6.50
C LEU A 97 -11.99 -6.07 7.91
N PRO A 98 -11.26 -5.51 8.91
CA PRO A 98 -11.79 -5.41 10.26
C PRO A 98 -13.10 -4.62 10.32
N ASP A 99 -13.99 -5.01 11.23
CA ASP A 99 -15.18 -4.21 11.53
C ASP A 99 -14.78 -2.86 12.14
N ILE A 100 -15.30 -1.77 11.58
CA ILE A 100 -14.90 -0.41 11.95
C ILE A 100 -16.11 0.35 12.47
N LYS A 101 -15.94 1.02 13.62
CA LYS A 101 -16.93 1.99 14.08
C LYS A 101 -17.02 3.15 13.07
N GLY A 102 -18.12 3.19 12.31
CA GLY A 102 -18.42 4.26 11.34
C GLY A 102 -18.50 3.79 9.89
N PHE A 103 -17.94 2.62 9.57
CA PHE A 103 -18.03 2.02 8.25
C PHE A 103 -18.78 0.68 8.37
N ARG A 104 -20.04 0.66 7.95
CA ARG A 104 -20.91 -0.53 8.05
C ARG A 104 -21.33 -0.99 6.64
N PRO A 105 -20.53 -1.82 5.95
CA PRO A 105 -20.87 -2.38 4.63
C PRO A 105 -22.22 -3.09 4.60
N VAL A 106 -22.70 -3.58 5.75
CA VAL A 106 -24.00 -4.23 5.89
C VAL A 106 -25.18 -3.30 5.57
N ARG A 107 -24.99 -1.97 5.70
CA ARG A 107 -26.00 -0.96 5.37
C ARG A 107 -26.06 -0.60 3.88
N LEU A 108 -25.08 -1.03 3.11
CA LEU A 108 -25.05 -0.84 1.67
C LEU A 108 -25.96 -1.88 0.99
N THR A 109 -26.51 -1.53 -0.16
CA THR A 109 -27.13 -2.47 -1.08
C THR A 109 -26.07 -3.40 -1.70
N ALA A 110 -26.50 -4.50 -2.34
CA ALA A 110 -25.59 -5.39 -3.04
C ALA A 110 -24.82 -4.69 -4.17
N ALA A 111 -25.48 -3.77 -4.89
CA ALA A 111 -24.87 -2.97 -5.94
C ALA A 111 -23.78 -2.03 -5.38
N GLU A 112 -24.08 -1.30 -4.30
CA GLU A 112 -23.12 -0.40 -3.65
C GLU A 112 -21.93 -1.14 -3.07
N ARG A 113 -22.14 -2.32 -2.45
CA ARG A 113 -21.03 -3.18 -1.99
C ARG A 113 -20.13 -3.62 -3.14
N THR A 114 -20.73 -3.99 -4.27
CA THR A 114 -20.00 -4.42 -5.46
C THR A 114 -19.14 -3.28 -5.98
N GLU A 115 -19.72 -2.08 -6.08
CA GLU A 115 -19.01 -0.92 -6.59
C GLU A 115 -17.87 -0.50 -5.66
N LEU A 116 -18.14 -0.45 -4.35
CA LEU A 116 -17.11 -0.20 -3.35
C LEU A 116 -15.96 -1.22 -3.42
N SER A 117 -16.28 -2.50 -3.62
CA SER A 117 -15.25 -3.54 -3.75
C SER A 117 -14.37 -3.34 -4.99
N LYS A 118 -14.95 -2.92 -6.11
CA LYS A 118 -14.17 -2.59 -7.33
C LYS A 118 -13.25 -1.40 -7.09
N ILE A 119 -13.77 -0.34 -6.49
CA ILE A 119 -13.01 0.86 -6.16
C ILE A 119 -11.87 0.54 -5.20
N TRP A 120 -12.18 -0.17 -4.11
CA TRP A 120 -11.19 -0.58 -3.14
C TRP A 120 -10.08 -1.39 -3.80
N LYS A 121 -10.44 -2.38 -4.60
CA LYS A 121 -9.48 -3.18 -5.37
C LYS A 121 -8.60 -2.30 -6.27
N LYS A 122 -9.20 -1.35 -6.99
CA LYS A 122 -8.45 -0.39 -7.83
C LYS A 122 -7.47 0.44 -7.00
N ARG A 123 -7.91 1.02 -5.88
CA ARG A 123 -7.05 1.82 -5.00
C ARG A 123 -5.92 0.99 -4.38
N MET A 124 -6.20 -0.26 -4.01
CA MET A 124 -5.18 -1.18 -3.52
C MET A 124 -4.15 -1.52 -4.61
N MET A 125 -4.58 -1.73 -5.86
CA MET A 125 -3.66 -1.93 -6.99
C MET A 125 -2.84 -0.68 -7.32
N GLU A 126 -3.42 0.52 -7.16
CA GLU A 126 -2.67 1.78 -7.28
C GLU A 126 -1.59 1.91 -6.19
N GLN A 127 -1.87 1.45 -4.96
CA GLN A 127 -0.91 1.47 -3.85
C GLN A 127 0.14 0.35 -3.93
N MET A 128 -0.26 -0.82 -4.39
CA MET A 128 0.52 -2.06 -4.42
C MET A 128 0.48 -2.66 -5.83
N SER A 129 1.27 -2.06 -6.71
CA SER A 129 1.23 -2.32 -8.16
C SER A 129 1.47 -3.79 -8.54
N PHE A 130 2.22 -4.54 -7.71
CA PHE A 130 2.43 -5.98 -7.91
C PHE A 130 1.12 -6.79 -7.91
N LEU A 131 0.03 -6.29 -7.31
CA LEU A 131 -1.27 -6.97 -7.29
C LEU A 131 -1.88 -7.11 -8.69
N ALA A 132 -1.44 -6.32 -9.68
CA ALA A 132 -1.88 -6.41 -11.07
C ALA A 132 -1.52 -7.74 -11.76
N PHE A 133 -0.46 -8.42 -11.30
CA PHE A 133 0.03 -9.64 -11.95
C PHE A 133 -0.65 -10.91 -11.44
N SER A 134 -1.56 -11.50 -12.23
CA SER A 134 -2.40 -12.64 -11.79
C SER A 134 -1.90 -14.03 -12.13
N ASN A 135 -0.73 -14.16 -12.78
CA ASN A 135 -0.20 -15.44 -13.24
C ASN A 135 0.12 -16.40 -12.06
N ALA A 136 0.12 -17.71 -12.34
CA ALA A 136 0.24 -18.74 -11.31
C ALA A 136 1.58 -18.71 -10.56
N GLN A 137 2.66 -18.27 -11.21
CA GLN A 137 3.98 -18.10 -10.60
C GLN A 137 3.95 -16.98 -9.56
N VAL A 138 3.38 -15.83 -9.89
CA VAL A 138 3.24 -14.68 -8.99
C VAL A 138 2.43 -15.06 -7.76
N LYS A 139 1.31 -15.77 -7.93
CA LYS A 139 0.47 -16.20 -6.80
C LYS A 139 1.24 -16.97 -5.72
N LYS A 140 2.18 -17.83 -6.13
CA LYS A 140 2.96 -18.69 -5.23
C LYS A 140 4.24 -18.03 -4.73
N MET A 141 4.53 -16.80 -5.14
CA MET A 141 5.75 -16.09 -4.79
C MET A 141 5.78 -15.79 -3.27
N PRO A 142 6.80 -16.26 -2.53
CA PRO A 142 6.95 -15.98 -1.10
C PRO A 142 7.20 -14.50 -0.82
N LEU A 143 6.58 -13.96 0.22
CA LEU A 143 6.71 -12.53 0.58
C LEU A 143 8.06 -12.13 1.17
N ASN A 144 8.86 -13.11 1.62
CA ASN A 144 10.19 -12.91 2.17
C ASN A 144 11.31 -13.25 1.17
N GLY A 145 10.97 -13.51 -0.08
CA GLY A 145 11.94 -13.84 -1.13
C GLY A 145 12.37 -12.63 -1.95
N TYR A 146 13.58 -12.69 -2.51
CA TYR A 146 14.11 -11.70 -3.45
C TYR A 146 13.18 -11.45 -4.64
N ALA A 147 12.53 -12.50 -5.16
CA ALA A 147 11.61 -12.34 -6.27
C ALA A 147 10.43 -11.40 -5.94
N PHE A 148 9.89 -11.46 -4.72
CA PHE A 148 8.86 -10.53 -4.27
C PHE A 148 9.43 -9.13 -4.10
N ALA A 149 10.63 -9.01 -3.53
CA ALA A 149 11.30 -7.74 -3.34
C ALA A 149 11.50 -7.00 -4.68
N ASN A 150 11.97 -7.71 -5.70
CA ASN A 150 12.16 -7.18 -7.06
C ASN A 150 10.81 -6.81 -7.68
N LEU A 151 9.84 -7.72 -7.66
CA LEU A 151 8.51 -7.45 -8.21
C LEU A 151 7.85 -6.22 -7.56
N TYR A 152 7.93 -6.09 -6.24
CA TYR A 152 7.35 -4.98 -5.50
C TYR A 152 8.00 -3.65 -5.90
N ALA A 153 9.32 -3.56 -5.83
CA ALA A 153 10.06 -2.33 -6.12
C ALA A 153 9.87 -1.89 -7.58
N GLY A 154 10.13 -2.80 -8.52
CA GLY A 154 10.06 -2.49 -9.94
C GLY A 154 8.63 -2.22 -10.43
N ALA A 155 7.63 -2.97 -9.98
CA ALA A 155 6.25 -2.68 -10.36
C ALA A 155 5.78 -1.33 -9.83
N ARG A 156 6.21 -0.95 -8.61
CA ARG A 156 5.87 0.35 -8.03
C ARG A 156 6.56 1.49 -8.79
N PHE A 157 7.85 1.36 -9.08
CA PHE A 157 8.60 2.36 -9.83
C PHE A 157 8.05 2.55 -11.25
N LEU A 158 7.80 1.46 -11.98
CA LEU A 158 7.23 1.52 -13.33
C LEU A 158 5.82 2.10 -13.32
N LYS A 159 5.02 1.80 -12.30
CA LYS A 159 3.70 2.40 -12.15
C LYS A 159 3.75 3.93 -12.04
N GLU A 160 4.75 4.45 -11.34
CA GLU A 160 4.95 5.89 -11.15
C GLU A 160 5.59 6.57 -12.37
N THR A 161 6.36 5.85 -13.20
CA THR A 161 7.09 6.44 -14.35
C THR A 161 6.40 6.24 -15.69
N VAL A 162 5.82 5.06 -15.94
CA VAL A 162 5.22 4.68 -17.24
C VAL A 162 3.74 4.27 -17.14
N GLY A 163 3.13 4.35 -15.96
CA GLY A 163 1.72 4.05 -15.75
C GLY A 163 1.42 2.55 -15.76
N ASP A 164 0.38 2.09 -16.46
CA ASP A 164 0.02 0.66 -16.55
C ASP A 164 0.72 -0.11 -17.68
N ASN A 165 1.64 0.56 -18.40
CA ASN A 165 2.24 0.03 -19.63
C ASN A 165 3.56 -0.70 -19.34
N PHE A 166 3.50 -1.77 -18.53
CA PHE A 166 4.66 -2.62 -18.27
C PHE A 166 4.28 -4.07 -18.01
N THR A 167 5.21 -4.96 -18.30
CA THR A 167 5.11 -6.41 -18.17
C THR A 167 5.66 -6.90 -16.83
N PHE A 168 5.41 -8.17 -16.52
CA PHE A 168 5.98 -8.81 -15.34
C PHE A 168 7.51 -8.84 -15.40
N ASP A 169 8.09 -9.17 -16.55
CA ASP A 169 9.54 -9.27 -16.73
C ASP A 169 10.23 -7.91 -16.58
N GLU A 170 9.63 -6.85 -17.14
CA GLU A 170 10.13 -5.48 -16.95
C GLU A 170 10.09 -5.06 -15.48
N ALA A 171 9.02 -5.40 -14.74
CA ALA A 171 8.95 -5.13 -13.32
C ALA A 171 10.00 -5.91 -12.51
N MET A 172 10.24 -7.17 -12.86
CA MET A 172 11.26 -7.99 -12.21
C MET A 172 12.67 -7.42 -12.42
N LEU A 173 13.03 -7.13 -13.67
CA LEU A 173 14.35 -6.59 -14.03
C LEU A 173 14.57 -5.21 -13.43
N THR A 174 13.57 -4.32 -13.51
CA THR A 174 13.66 -2.98 -12.91
C THR A 174 13.88 -3.07 -11.40
N GLY A 175 13.16 -3.97 -10.73
CA GLY A 175 13.35 -4.17 -9.29
C GLY A 175 14.74 -4.68 -8.93
N GLU A 176 15.28 -5.61 -9.72
CA GLU A 176 16.63 -6.14 -9.52
C GLU A 176 17.69 -5.03 -9.61
N GLU A 177 17.62 -4.18 -10.64
CA GLU A 177 18.51 -3.03 -10.81
C GLU A 177 18.36 -1.99 -9.69
N MET A 178 17.13 -1.77 -9.22
CA MET A 178 16.86 -0.90 -8.08
C MET A 178 17.53 -1.41 -6.80
N TRP A 179 17.39 -2.70 -6.48
CA TRP A 179 18.05 -3.30 -5.32
C TRP A 179 19.58 -3.31 -5.44
N ALA A 180 20.11 -3.55 -6.65
CA ALA A 180 21.55 -3.46 -6.91
C ALA A 180 22.07 -2.04 -6.66
N SER A 181 21.37 -1.02 -7.18
CA SER A 181 21.71 0.39 -6.97
C SER A 181 21.62 0.78 -5.49
N ALA A 182 20.57 0.33 -4.79
CA ALA A 182 20.41 0.58 -3.36
C ALA A 182 21.54 -0.04 -2.52
N ALA A 183 22.08 -1.19 -2.93
CA ALA A 183 23.19 -1.83 -2.23
C ALA A 183 24.52 -1.08 -2.40
N THR A 184 24.71 -0.36 -3.51
CA THR A 184 25.95 0.38 -3.80
C THR A 184 25.88 1.85 -3.35
N GLU A 185 24.74 2.49 -3.52
CA GLU A 185 24.57 3.94 -3.35
C GLU A 185 23.79 4.28 -2.07
N GLY A 186 23.14 3.30 -1.45
CA GLY A 186 22.21 3.49 -0.35
C GLY A 186 20.80 3.84 -0.84
N ILE A 187 19.91 4.14 0.11
CA ILE A 187 18.50 4.46 -0.16
C ILE A 187 18.22 5.86 0.36
N SER A 188 17.78 6.77 -0.51
CA SER A 188 17.31 8.09 -0.06
C SER A 188 15.95 7.99 0.65
N GLU A 189 15.62 8.97 1.48
CA GLU A 189 14.31 9.04 2.15
C GLU A 189 13.15 8.96 1.15
N SER A 190 13.32 9.60 -0.01
CA SER A 190 12.31 9.58 -1.06
C SER A 190 12.09 8.15 -1.59
N GLU A 191 13.12 7.33 -1.70
CA GLU A 191 13.07 6.01 -2.30
C GLU A 191 12.62 4.90 -1.34
N MET A 192 12.60 5.17 -0.02
CA MET A 192 12.23 4.18 1.00
C MET A 192 10.91 3.47 0.70
N ARG A 193 9.95 4.16 0.07
CA ARG A 193 8.64 3.59 -0.31
C ARG A 193 8.73 2.37 -1.23
N PHE A 194 9.79 2.24 -2.04
CA PHE A 194 10.00 1.11 -2.95
C PHE A 194 10.49 -0.15 -2.23
N TYR A 195 11.06 0.01 -1.03
CA TYR A 195 11.73 -1.06 -0.29
C TYR A 195 11.00 -1.44 1.00
N LEU A 196 10.06 -0.60 1.45
CA LEU A 196 9.40 -0.73 2.74
C LEU A 196 8.65 -2.07 2.91
N ALA A 197 7.74 -2.42 2.01
CA ALA A 197 6.94 -3.64 2.18
C ALA A 197 7.78 -4.92 2.17
N PRO A 198 8.73 -5.12 1.22
CA PRO A 198 9.67 -6.25 1.28
C PRO A 198 10.44 -6.34 2.60
N ALA A 199 10.98 -5.22 3.09
CA ALA A 199 11.71 -5.19 4.35
C ALA A 199 10.81 -5.57 5.55
N LEU A 200 9.59 -5.02 5.60
CA LEU A 200 8.61 -5.35 6.64
C LEU A 200 8.21 -6.83 6.61
N TYR A 201 7.98 -7.39 5.42
CA TYR A 201 7.52 -8.78 5.29
C TYR A 201 8.63 -9.78 5.58
N SER A 202 9.85 -9.53 5.11
CA SER A 202 11.02 -10.34 5.48
C SER A 202 11.18 -10.38 7.00
N SER A 203 11.26 -9.20 7.63
CA SER A 203 11.43 -9.06 9.09
C SER A 203 10.28 -9.69 9.89
N ALA A 204 9.05 -9.64 9.38
CA ALA A 204 7.89 -10.25 10.04
C ALA A 204 7.91 -11.79 9.99
N THR A 205 8.48 -12.36 8.92
CA THR A 205 8.61 -13.81 8.72
C THR A 205 9.84 -14.41 9.39
N GLU A 206 10.86 -13.60 9.70
CA GLU A 206 12.02 -14.05 10.46
C GLU A 206 11.56 -14.53 11.84
N LYS A 207 11.86 -15.80 12.15
CA LYS A 207 11.76 -16.31 13.52
C LYS A 207 12.75 -15.50 14.33
N GLY A 208 12.29 -14.85 15.40
CA GLY A 208 13.17 -14.10 16.28
C GLY A 208 14.17 -15.06 16.92
N ASN A 209 15.36 -15.21 16.34
CA ASN A 209 16.54 -15.61 17.07
C ASN A 209 17.00 -14.38 17.84
N ILE A 210 16.25 -14.05 18.91
CA ILE A 210 16.83 -13.25 19.98
C ILE A 210 17.80 -14.21 20.66
N ASN A 211 19.08 -14.04 20.36
CA ASN A 211 20.22 -14.77 20.88
C ASN A 211 19.99 -15.23 22.33
N GLN A 212 19.86 -16.55 22.52
CA GLN A 212 20.11 -17.21 23.81
C GLN A 212 21.61 -17.33 24.12
N ASP A 213 22.49 -16.82 23.24
CA ASP A 213 23.95 -16.97 23.37
C ASP A 213 24.61 -15.87 24.22
N ALA A 214 23.85 -15.07 24.97
CA ALA A 214 24.40 -14.06 25.89
C ALA A 214 24.71 -14.62 27.30
N ASN A 215 24.56 -15.94 27.53
CA ASN A 215 24.81 -16.55 28.85
C ASN A 215 26.06 -17.43 28.95
N ASP A 216 26.86 -17.58 27.88
CA ASP A 216 28.05 -18.46 27.91
C ASP A 216 29.39 -17.69 28.00
N LEU A 217 29.40 -16.46 28.52
CA LEU A 217 30.63 -15.68 28.73
C LEU A 217 30.96 -15.37 30.20
N TYR A 218 30.46 -16.18 31.14
CA TYR A 218 30.97 -16.20 32.52
C TYR A 218 31.28 -17.63 32.96
N ILE A 219 32.46 -18.12 32.58
CA ILE A 219 33.28 -19.04 33.39
C ILE A 219 34.69 -18.45 33.45
#